data_AF-A0A0F9BE97-F1
#
_entry.id   AF-A0A0F9BE97-F1
#
_cell.length_a   1.000
_cell.length_b   1.000
_cell.length_c   1.000
_cell.angle_alpha   90.00
_cell.angle_beta   90.00
_cell.angle_gamma   90.00
#
_symmetry.space_group_name_H-M   'P 1'
#
loop_
_entity.id
_entity.type
_entity.pdbx_description
1 polymer ?
#
loop_
_entity_poly.entity_id
_entity_poly.type
_entity_poly.pdbx_seq_one_letter_code
_entity_poly.pdbx_strand_id
1 'polypeptide(L)'
;TLVGTDSHTTMVNGAAVLGWGVGGIEAEAAMLGQPISMLIPEVIGFELTGRMMEGTTGTDLVLKVVEMLREKGVVSKFVEFYGEGLDHLPLADRATIANMAPEYGATCGFFPIDDETLRYLTNTGRDKDRVALVKAYAQENGMWRDADYAPVYTDTLTLDMGTIVPAISGPKRPQDYIALTSAHTAFADYVKGVREGKDTSANSEIRWEGEGGQPEPQDIPGDEGHHNRGFVSTDDGHYQLHDGSIVIASITSCTNTSNPYVMIGAGLVARKARALGLTRKPWVKTSLAPGSQVVSHYLEAAGLQEDLDAIGFNLVGYGCTTCIGNSGPLEAPISKAINDYDLIGTSVLSGNRNFEGRISPDVRANYLASPPLVVAYALVGDMNHDLANSPLGQDKDGNDVYLKDIWPSTKEIADLVEQTVTREAFQEKYADVFKGDEKWQSVETTDSKTYDWPPTSTYVQNPPYFQGMSPEPGVISNIEGAKVLAVLGDMITTDHISPAGSFRKTTPLVSIW
;
A
#
# COMPACT_ATOMS: atom_id res chain seq x y z
N THR A 1 -1.73 -17.45 -17.58
CA THR A 1 -0.48 -16.71 -17.38
C THR A 1 -0.58 -15.35 -18.04
N LEU A 2 0.06 -14.32 -17.50
CA LEU A 2 0.15 -12.98 -18.12
C LEU A 2 1.42 -12.24 -17.66
N VAL A 3 1.80 -11.19 -18.38
CA VAL A 3 2.76 -10.18 -17.91
C VAL A 3 2.08 -8.82 -17.91
N GLY A 4 2.53 -7.90 -17.06
CA GLY A 4 1.96 -6.55 -16.97
C GLY A 4 3.03 -5.50 -16.81
N THR A 5 2.78 -4.29 -17.30
CA THR A 5 3.67 -3.14 -17.19
C THR A 5 3.53 -2.45 -15.81
N ASP A 6 3.44 -3.27 -14.77
CA ASP A 6 3.39 -2.86 -13.36
C ASP A 6 4.01 -3.96 -12.51
N SER A 7 4.85 -3.60 -11.53
CA SER A 7 5.54 -4.58 -10.68
C SER A 7 4.59 -5.47 -9.88
N HIS A 8 3.45 -4.94 -9.44
CA HIS A 8 2.46 -5.65 -8.61
C HIS A 8 1.43 -6.42 -9.43
N THR A 9 1.66 -6.60 -10.74
CA THR A 9 0.96 -7.60 -11.56
C THR A 9 0.94 -8.97 -10.87
N THR A 10 1.95 -9.25 -10.03
CA THR A 10 2.06 -10.45 -9.21
C THR A 10 0.87 -10.69 -8.28
N MET A 11 0.06 -9.67 -7.97
CA MET A 11 -1.17 -9.83 -7.19
C MET A 11 -2.12 -10.90 -7.75
N VAL A 12 -2.17 -11.06 -9.07
CA VAL A 12 -3.05 -12.03 -9.74
C VAL A 12 -2.66 -13.49 -9.43
N ASN A 13 -1.44 -13.73 -8.96
CA ASN A 13 -0.98 -15.07 -8.57
C ASN A 13 -1.74 -15.61 -7.35
N GLY A 14 -2.33 -14.75 -6.51
CA GLY A 14 -3.23 -15.18 -5.43
C GLY A 14 -4.51 -15.87 -5.94
N ALA A 15 -4.86 -15.65 -7.21
CA ALA A 15 -5.95 -16.33 -7.92
C ALA A 15 -5.44 -17.44 -8.86
N ALA A 16 -4.25 -17.98 -8.58
CA ALA A 16 -3.60 -19.05 -9.34
C ALA A 16 -3.35 -18.74 -10.83
N VAL A 17 -3.20 -17.46 -11.17
CA VAL A 17 -2.75 -17.02 -12.50
C VAL A 17 -1.30 -16.62 -12.42
N LEU A 18 -0.41 -17.41 -13.02
CA LEU A 18 1.01 -17.06 -13.06
C LEU A 18 1.22 -15.73 -13.80
N GLY A 19 1.70 -14.70 -13.12
CA GLY A 19 1.99 -13.41 -13.75
C GLY A 19 2.88 -12.50 -12.94
N TRP A 20 3.60 -11.62 -13.62
CA TRP A 20 4.59 -10.75 -13.01
C TRP A 20 4.79 -9.46 -13.81
N GLY A 21 5.46 -8.50 -13.17
CA GLY A 21 5.77 -7.21 -13.77
C GLY A 21 6.95 -7.29 -14.73
N VAL A 22 6.84 -6.60 -15.87
CA VAL A 22 7.89 -6.46 -16.90
C VAL A 22 8.02 -5.01 -17.34
N GLY A 23 9.12 -4.67 -18.02
CA GLY A 23 9.28 -3.36 -18.64
C GLY A 23 8.32 -3.17 -19.83
N GLY A 24 8.03 -1.92 -20.21
CA GLY A 24 7.15 -1.61 -21.35
C GLY A 24 7.62 -2.28 -22.66
N ILE A 25 8.92 -2.24 -22.93
CA ILE A 25 9.53 -2.86 -24.12
C ILE A 25 9.35 -4.39 -24.14
N GLU A 26 9.46 -5.04 -22.99
CA GLU A 26 9.26 -6.49 -22.88
C GLU A 26 7.80 -6.88 -23.09
N ALA A 27 6.86 -6.10 -22.54
CA ALA A 27 5.43 -6.27 -22.80
C ALA A 27 5.09 -6.05 -24.28
N GLU A 28 5.64 -5.02 -24.92
CA GLU A 28 5.47 -4.76 -26.35
C GLU A 28 6.00 -5.92 -27.21
N ALA A 29 7.18 -6.44 -26.91
CA ALA A 29 7.72 -7.61 -27.59
C ALA A 29 6.80 -8.85 -27.44
N ALA A 30 6.26 -9.08 -26.25
CA ALA A 30 5.29 -10.15 -26.00
C ALA A 30 3.99 -9.95 -26.80
N MET A 31 3.49 -8.71 -26.90
CA MET A 31 2.34 -8.37 -27.73
C MET A 31 2.58 -8.63 -29.23
N LEU A 32 3.83 -8.52 -29.68
CA LEU A 32 4.25 -8.85 -31.05
C LEU A 32 4.53 -10.35 -31.27
N GLY A 33 4.28 -11.19 -30.26
CA GLY A 33 4.41 -12.65 -30.33
C GLY A 33 5.79 -13.18 -29.95
N GLN A 34 6.69 -12.33 -29.44
CA GLN A 34 7.98 -12.79 -28.94
C GLN A 34 7.80 -13.47 -27.57
N PRO A 35 8.31 -14.71 -27.37
CA PRO A 35 8.31 -15.34 -26.06
C PRO A 35 9.15 -14.56 -25.04
N ILE A 36 8.72 -14.55 -23.78
CA ILE A 36 9.54 -14.04 -22.67
C ILE A 36 10.75 -14.96 -22.49
N SER A 37 11.94 -14.36 -22.49
CA SER A 37 13.20 -15.06 -22.21
C SER A 37 13.55 -14.92 -20.73
N MET A 38 13.58 -16.03 -20.00
CA MET A 38 14.00 -16.06 -18.60
C MET A 38 14.83 -17.31 -18.32
N LEU A 39 15.71 -17.23 -17.32
CA LEU A 39 16.32 -18.42 -16.75
C LEU A 39 15.23 -19.24 -16.04
N ILE A 40 15.34 -20.57 -16.06
CA ILE A 40 14.44 -21.42 -15.27
C ILE A 40 14.67 -21.07 -13.80
N PRO A 41 13.65 -20.53 -13.09
CA PRO A 41 13.82 -20.03 -11.74
C PRO A 41 13.88 -21.17 -10.75
N GLU A 42 14.65 -20.98 -9.68
CA GLU A 42 14.47 -21.76 -8.45
C GLU A 42 13.09 -21.46 -7.85
N VAL A 43 12.50 -22.44 -7.16
CA VAL A 43 11.20 -22.30 -6.50
C VAL A 43 11.37 -22.52 -5.00
N ILE A 44 11.05 -21.49 -4.21
CA ILE A 44 11.08 -21.52 -2.76
C ILE A 44 9.67 -21.85 -2.26
N GLY A 45 9.53 -22.96 -1.57
CA GLY A 45 8.26 -23.35 -0.94
C GLY A 45 8.05 -22.56 0.35
N PHE A 46 6.93 -21.85 0.47
CA PHE A 46 6.56 -21.14 1.70
C PHE A 46 5.34 -21.82 2.34
N GLU A 47 5.59 -22.60 3.39
CA GLU A 47 4.58 -23.36 4.10
C GLU A 47 3.84 -22.47 5.09
N LEU A 48 2.52 -22.35 4.93
CA LEU A 48 1.64 -21.73 5.91
C LEU A 48 0.93 -22.82 6.72
N THR A 49 0.99 -22.69 8.04
CA THR A 49 0.34 -23.62 8.99
C THR A 49 -0.55 -22.85 9.97
N GLY A 50 -1.40 -23.56 10.70
CA GLY A 50 -2.23 -22.95 11.74
C GLY A 50 -3.33 -22.04 11.21
N ARG A 51 -3.74 -21.06 12.03
CA ARG A 51 -4.81 -20.10 11.74
C ARG A 51 -4.46 -18.72 12.26
N MET A 52 -4.93 -17.69 11.56
CA MET A 52 -4.83 -16.31 12.01
C MET A 52 -5.52 -16.11 13.36
N MET A 53 -4.88 -15.32 14.23
CA MET A 53 -5.40 -15.01 15.57
C MET A 53 -6.46 -13.90 15.51
N GLU A 54 -7.42 -13.93 16.44
CA GLU A 54 -8.42 -12.86 16.57
C GLU A 54 -7.73 -11.50 16.70
N GLY A 55 -8.21 -10.52 15.95
CA GLY A 55 -7.65 -9.16 15.94
C GLY A 55 -6.49 -8.95 14.96
N THR A 56 -5.96 -10.00 14.33
CA THR A 56 -4.96 -9.88 13.25
C THR A 56 -5.62 -9.77 11.87
N THR A 57 -4.87 -9.25 10.90
CA THR A 57 -5.34 -8.98 9.53
C THR A 57 -4.43 -9.62 8.49
N GLY A 58 -4.95 -9.80 7.27
CA GLY A 58 -4.14 -10.24 6.12
C GLY A 58 -2.95 -9.30 5.85
N THR A 59 -3.05 -8.02 6.23
CA THR A 59 -1.93 -7.08 6.15
C THR A 59 -0.80 -7.47 7.10
N ASP A 60 -1.12 -7.81 8.35
CA ASP A 60 -0.11 -8.21 9.34
C ASP A 60 0.66 -9.46 8.88
N LEU A 61 -0.06 -10.43 8.29
CA LEU A 61 0.52 -11.63 7.72
C LEU A 61 1.48 -11.30 6.56
N VAL A 62 1.07 -10.47 5.59
CA VAL A 62 1.97 -10.15 4.46
C VAL A 62 3.21 -9.39 4.92
N LEU A 63 3.10 -8.48 5.89
CA LEU A 63 4.28 -7.75 6.38
C LEU A 63 5.30 -8.71 7.01
N LYS A 64 4.84 -9.73 7.75
CA LYS A 64 5.71 -10.78 8.29
C LYS A 64 6.32 -11.66 7.19
N VAL A 65 5.53 -12.03 6.18
CA VAL A 65 6.01 -12.79 5.01
C VAL A 65 7.09 -12.02 4.25
N VAL A 66 6.92 -10.70 4.07
CA VAL A 66 7.89 -9.83 3.40
C VAL A 66 9.22 -9.79 4.15
N GLU A 67 9.18 -9.63 5.47
CA GLU A 67 10.39 -9.68 6.33
C GLU A 67 11.15 -11.01 6.14
N MET A 68 10.45 -12.14 6.30
CA MET A 68 11.06 -13.48 6.23
C MET A 68 11.63 -13.80 4.85
N LEU A 69 10.90 -13.50 3.78
CA LEU A 69 11.36 -13.76 2.41
C LEU A 69 12.49 -12.84 2.00
N ARG A 70 12.51 -11.60 2.51
CA ARG A 70 13.62 -10.68 2.28
C ARG A 70 14.89 -11.18 2.98
N GLU A 71 14.78 -11.68 4.20
CA GLU A 71 15.90 -12.30 4.93
C GLU A 71 16.42 -13.57 4.21
N LYS A 72 15.52 -14.39 3.66
CA LYS A 72 15.90 -15.58 2.88
C LYS A 72 16.69 -15.23 1.61
N GLY A 73 16.37 -14.11 0.96
CA GLY A 73 16.98 -13.70 -0.30
C GLY A 73 16.42 -14.45 -1.51
N VAL A 74 15.20 -14.07 -1.93
CA VAL A 74 14.47 -14.73 -3.03
C VAL A 74 14.51 -13.96 -4.36
N VAL A 75 15.52 -13.10 -4.55
CA VAL A 75 15.68 -12.31 -5.78
C VAL A 75 15.80 -13.21 -7.01
N SER A 76 14.99 -12.94 -8.04
CA SER A 76 14.91 -13.72 -9.28
C SER A 76 14.45 -15.17 -9.12
N LYS A 77 13.85 -15.52 -7.98
CA LYS A 77 13.25 -16.83 -7.70
C LYS A 77 11.73 -16.74 -7.74
N PHE A 78 11.08 -17.89 -7.87
CA PHE A 78 9.66 -18.02 -7.59
C PHE A 78 9.47 -18.37 -6.12
N VAL A 79 8.40 -17.85 -5.53
CA VAL A 79 7.90 -18.32 -4.23
C VAL A 79 6.55 -18.98 -4.50
N GLU A 80 6.35 -20.18 -3.98
CA GLU A 80 5.07 -20.88 -4.05
C GLU A 80 4.58 -21.20 -2.64
N PHE A 81 3.35 -20.76 -2.33
CA PHE A 81 2.74 -20.93 -1.03
C PHE A 81 1.98 -22.26 -0.97
N TYR A 82 2.19 -23.01 0.11
CA TYR A 82 1.57 -24.32 0.32
C TYR A 82 1.30 -24.57 1.81
N GLY A 83 0.76 -25.75 2.15
CA GLY A 83 0.45 -26.14 3.52
C GLY A 83 -1.04 -26.04 3.88
N GLU A 84 -1.38 -26.57 5.05
CA GLU A 84 -2.76 -26.61 5.58
C GLU A 84 -3.33 -25.22 5.87
N GLY A 85 -2.48 -24.22 6.13
CA GLY A 85 -2.91 -22.85 6.40
C GLY A 85 -3.70 -22.22 5.26
N LEU A 86 -3.48 -22.66 4.01
CA LEU A 86 -4.22 -22.19 2.84
C LEU A 86 -5.72 -22.51 2.92
N ASP A 87 -6.12 -23.58 3.64
CA ASP A 87 -7.52 -23.97 3.83
C ASP A 87 -8.30 -22.95 4.69
N HIS A 88 -7.58 -22.02 5.32
CA HIS A 88 -8.12 -21.00 6.22
C HIS A 88 -7.87 -19.58 5.72
N LEU A 89 -7.24 -19.44 4.55
CA LEU A 89 -6.83 -18.16 4.01
C LEU A 89 -7.71 -17.76 2.81
N PRO A 90 -8.58 -16.74 2.95
CA PRO A 90 -9.42 -16.28 1.85
C PRO A 90 -8.57 -15.73 0.70
N LEU A 91 -9.11 -15.75 -0.52
CA LEU A 91 -8.38 -15.36 -1.72
C LEU A 91 -7.85 -13.92 -1.66
N ALA A 92 -8.59 -13.03 -0.99
CA ALA A 92 -8.17 -11.67 -0.80
C ALA A 92 -6.83 -11.56 -0.03
N ASP A 93 -6.64 -12.37 1.00
CA ASP A 93 -5.37 -12.41 1.76
C ASP A 93 -4.24 -13.02 0.92
N ARG A 94 -4.54 -14.05 0.12
CA ARG A 94 -3.59 -14.63 -0.86
C ARG A 94 -3.13 -13.57 -1.87
N ALA A 95 -4.06 -12.79 -2.40
CA ALA A 95 -3.77 -11.70 -3.32
C ALA A 95 -2.95 -10.58 -2.65
N THR A 96 -3.23 -10.26 -1.38
CA THR A 96 -2.42 -9.32 -0.58
C THR A 96 -0.97 -9.81 -0.45
N ILE A 97 -0.75 -11.11 -0.16
CA ILE A 97 0.60 -11.70 -0.09
C ILE A 97 1.31 -11.70 -1.45
N ALA A 98 0.61 -12.12 -2.49
CA ALA A 98 1.13 -12.20 -3.86
C ALA A 98 1.45 -10.81 -4.44
N ASN A 99 0.70 -9.77 -4.04
CA ASN A 99 0.92 -8.39 -4.45
C ASN A 99 2.33 -7.92 -4.06
N MET A 100 2.78 -8.21 -2.84
CA MET A 100 4.05 -7.72 -2.31
C MET A 100 5.29 -8.51 -2.76
N ALA A 101 5.17 -9.34 -3.81
CA ALA A 101 6.30 -10.08 -4.36
C ALA A 101 7.51 -9.24 -4.77
N PRO A 102 7.33 -8.07 -5.41
CA PRO A 102 8.44 -7.18 -5.71
C PRO A 102 9.16 -6.70 -4.44
N GLU A 103 8.45 -6.53 -3.32
CA GLU A 103 9.01 -6.03 -2.07
C GLU A 103 9.90 -7.06 -1.36
N TYR A 104 9.53 -8.35 -1.37
CA TYR A 104 10.45 -9.42 -0.93
C TYR A 104 11.44 -9.88 -2.02
N GLY A 105 11.28 -9.40 -3.25
CA GLY A 105 12.24 -9.55 -4.35
C GLY A 105 11.99 -10.73 -5.29
N ALA A 106 10.94 -11.53 -5.05
CA ALA A 106 10.61 -12.65 -5.93
C ALA A 106 10.06 -12.17 -7.28
N THR A 107 10.22 -12.99 -8.32
CA THR A 107 9.54 -12.74 -9.59
C THR A 107 8.02 -12.90 -9.43
N CYS A 108 7.57 -13.83 -8.60
CA CYS A 108 6.16 -14.00 -8.22
C CYS A 108 6.01 -14.68 -6.86
N GLY A 109 4.86 -14.48 -6.22
CA GLY A 109 4.38 -15.28 -5.09
C GLY A 109 3.11 -16.03 -5.50
N PHE A 110 3.22 -17.33 -5.75
CA PHE A 110 2.18 -18.16 -6.38
C PHE A 110 1.35 -18.94 -5.37
N PHE A 111 0.04 -18.95 -5.56
CA PHE A 111 -0.90 -19.81 -4.85
C PHE A 111 -1.54 -20.78 -5.84
N PRO A 112 -1.59 -22.09 -5.56
CA PRO A 112 -2.12 -23.08 -6.48
C PRO A 112 -3.66 -23.05 -6.57
N ILE A 113 -4.21 -23.69 -7.61
CA ILE A 113 -5.66 -23.76 -7.83
C ILE A 113 -6.29 -24.71 -6.80
N ASP A 114 -7.29 -24.22 -6.07
CA ASP A 114 -8.01 -24.97 -5.06
C ASP A 114 -9.50 -24.56 -4.96
N ASP A 115 -10.21 -25.08 -3.96
CA ASP A 115 -11.64 -24.76 -3.77
C ASP A 115 -11.88 -23.27 -3.45
N GLU A 116 -10.97 -22.59 -2.76
CA GLU A 116 -11.06 -21.16 -2.50
C GLU A 116 -10.95 -20.35 -3.80
N THR A 117 -10.09 -20.77 -4.72
CA THR A 117 -10.00 -20.20 -6.08
C THR A 117 -11.35 -20.30 -6.80
N LEU A 118 -12.00 -21.47 -6.75
CA LEU A 118 -13.32 -21.67 -7.37
C LEU A 118 -14.42 -20.85 -6.68
N ARG A 119 -14.37 -20.74 -5.35
CA ARG A 119 -15.28 -19.90 -4.56
C ARG A 119 -15.19 -18.44 -5.00
N TYR A 120 -13.97 -17.91 -5.12
CA TYR A 120 -13.75 -16.55 -5.60
C TYR A 120 -14.25 -16.34 -7.04
N LEU A 121 -13.95 -17.24 -7.98
CA LEU A 121 -14.45 -17.14 -9.36
C LEU A 121 -15.98 -17.13 -9.40
N THR A 122 -16.62 -17.95 -8.57
CA THR A 122 -18.07 -18.02 -8.44
C THR A 122 -18.63 -16.72 -7.87
N ASN A 123 -18.06 -16.21 -6.78
CA ASN A 123 -18.51 -14.98 -6.12
C ASN A 123 -18.25 -13.73 -6.95
N THR A 124 -17.27 -13.74 -7.85
CA THR A 124 -16.96 -12.61 -8.75
C THR A 124 -17.69 -12.69 -10.10
N GLY A 125 -18.76 -13.48 -10.18
CA GLY A 125 -19.65 -13.45 -11.32
C GLY A 125 -19.24 -14.29 -12.53
N ARG A 126 -18.18 -15.11 -12.44
CA ARG A 126 -17.77 -15.99 -13.57
C ARG A 126 -18.84 -17.05 -13.86
N ASP A 127 -18.97 -17.45 -15.13
CA ASP A 127 -19.99 -18.43 -15.54
C ASP A 127 -19.75 -19.79 -14.91
N LYS A 128 -20.85 -20.47 -14.52
CA LYS A 128 -20.78 -21.78 -13.85
C LYS A 128 -20.03 -22.82 -14.70
N ASP A 129 -20.27 -22.84 -16.00
CA ASP A 129 -19.58 -23.76 -16.93
C ASP A 129 -18.08 -23.45 -17.01
N ARG A 130 -17.70 -22.18 -16.92
CA ARG A 130 -16.28 -21.77 -16.87
C ARG A 130 -15.61 -22.24 -15.58
N VAL A 131 -16.27 -22.08 -14.43
CA VAL A 131 -15.76 -22.55 -13.13
C VAL A 131 -15.60 -24.08 -13.13
N ALA A 132 -16.60 -24.80 -13.66
CA ALA A 132 -16.51 -26.26 -13.80
C ALA A 132 -15.36 -26.70 -14.71
N LEU A 133 -15.14 -25.99 -15.83
CA LEU A 133 -14.01 -26.23 -16.72
C LEU A 133 -12.66 -25.99 -16.02
N VAL A 134 -12.52 -24.91 -15.25
CA VAL A 134 -11.29 -24.63 -14.48
C VAL A 134 -10.97 -25.80 -13.54
N LYS A 135 -11.96 -26.30 -12.79
CA LYS A 135 -11.78 -27.45 -11.90
C LYS A 135 -11.32 -28.70 -12.66
N ALA A 136 -12.08 -29.09 -13.70
CA ALA A 136 -11.80 -30.30 -14.47
C ALA A 136 -10.42 -30.23 -15.14
N TYR A 137 -10.08 -29.09 -15.74
CA TYR A 137 -8.78 -28.89 -16.37
C TYR A 137 -7.64 -28.95 -15.36
N ALA A 138 -7.77 -28.29 -14.20
CA ALA A 138 -6.73 -28.29 -13.18
C ALA A 138 -6.47 -29.71 -12.65
N GLN A 139 -7.52 -30.49 -12.41
CA GLN A 139 -7.42 -31.87 -11.93
C GLN A 139 -6.78 -32.80 -12.98
N GLU A 140 -7.22 -32.74 -14.24
CA GLU A 140 -6.69 -33.58 -15.31
C GLU A 140 -5.21 -33.30 -15.61
N ASN A 141 -4.76 -32.06 -15.40
CA ASN A 141 -3.39 -31.63 -15.70
C ASN A 141 -2.47 -31.59 -14.47
N GLY A 142 -2.90 -32.10 -13.30
CA GLY A 142 -2.08 -32.12 -12.09
C GLY A 142 -1.75 -30.72 -11.53
N MET A 143 -2.60 -29.74 -11.79
CA MET A 143 -2.48 -28.34 -11.32
C MET A 143 -3.40 -28.04 -10.12
N TRP A 144 -4.14 -29.04 -9.64
CA TRP A 144 -5.06 -28.92 -8.53
C TRP A 144 -4.37 -29.19 -7.19
N ARG A 145 -4.56 -28.31 -6.21
CA ARG A 145 -4.11 -28.49 -4.84
C ARG A 145 -5.11 -29.37 -4.08
N ASP A 146 -4.73 -30.62 -3.85
CA ASP A 146 -5.44 -31.51 -2.92
C ASP A 146 -4.82 -31.46 -1.51
N ALA A 147 -5.25 -32.35 -0.62
CA ALA A 147 -4.75 -32.42 0.75
C ALA A 147 -3.29 -32.90 0.85
N ASP A 148 -2.79 -33.62 -0.16
CA ASP A 148 -1.44 -34.16 -0.21
C ASP A 148 -0.50 -33.28 -1.06
N TYR A 149 -0.93 -32.05 -1.39
CA TYR A 149 -0.18 -31.12 -2.23
C TYR A 149 1.17 -30.73 -1.60
N ALA A 150 2.23 -31.40 -2.04
CA ALA A 150 3.59 -31.18 -1.60
C ALA A 150 4.58 -31.23 -2.79
N PRO A 151 4.65 -30.18 -3.62
CA PRO A 151 5.66 -30.07 -4.66
C PRO A 151 7.09 -30.14 -4.11
N VAL A 152 8.04 -30.54 -4.96
CA VAL A 152 9.47 -30.55 -4.62
C VAL A 152 10.05 -29.16 -4.87
N TYR A 153 10.38 -28.47 -3.79
CA TYR A 153 10.97 -27.13 -3.83
C TYR A 153 12.50 -27.17 -3.76
N THR A 154 13.13 -26.09 -4.24
CA THR A 154 14.57 -25.90 -4.13
C THR A 154 14.99 -25.73 -2.67
N ASP A 155 14.18 -25.00 -1.90
CA ASP A 155 14.35 -24.75 -0.47
C ASP A 155 12.97 -24.37 0.10
N THR A 156 12.81 -24.41 1.43
CA THR A 156 11.54 -24.14 2.10
C THR A 156 11.67 -23.14 3.26
N LEU A 157 10.58 -22.47 3.58
CA LEU A 157 10.33 -21.80 4.86
C LEU A 157 8.97 -22.22 5.38
N THR A 158 8.77 -22.09 6.70
CA THR A 158 7.49 -22.36 7.36
C THR A 158 7.13 -21.19 8.25
N LEU A 159 5.85 -20.81 8.24
CA LEU A 159 5.25 -19.80 9.11
C LEU A 159 3.96 -20.35 9.73
N ASP A 160 3.90 -20.40 11.06
CA ASP A 160 2.67 -20.64 11.80
C ASP A 160 1.89 -19.32 11.92
N MET A 161 0.71 -19.26 11.29
CA MET A 161 -0.14 -18.08 11.31
C MET A 161 -0.66 -17.74 12.72
N GLY A 162 -0.62 -18.68 13.67
CA GLY A 162 -0.93 -18.45 15.07
C GLY A 162 0.09 -17.55 15.79
N THR A 163 1.25 -17.30 15.17
CA THR A 163 2.31 -16.43 15.71
C THR A 163 2.21 -14.98 15.25
N ILE A 164 1.29 -14.67 14.32
CA ILE A 164 1.10 -13.32 13.80
C ILE A 164 0.51 -12.41 14.88
N VAL A 165 1.02 -11.19 14.93
CA VAL A 165 0.55 -10.11 15.81
C VAL A 165 0.23 -8.88 14.96
N PRO A 166 -0.64 -7.96 15.43
CA PRO A 166 -0.83 -6.68 14.75
C PRO A 166 0.50 -5.96 14.56
N ALA A 167 0.73 -5.43 13.35
CA ALA A 167 2.03 -4.88 12.98
C ALA A 167 1.92 -3.75 11.95
N ILE A 168 3.02 -3.01 11.84
CA ILE A 168 3.28 -2.03 10.78
C ILE A 168 4.66 -2.30 10.16
N SER A 169 4.94 -1.73 9.00
CA SER A 169 6.30 -1.72 8.44
C SER A 169 6.79 -0.31 8.12
N GLY A 170 8.01 0.04 8.52
CA GLY A 170 8.58 1.36 8.29
C GLY A 170 9.82 1.66 9.14
N PRO A 171 10.31 2.91 9.11
CA PRO A 171 9.75 4.08 8.43
C PRO A 171 10.15 4.24 6.96
N LYS A 172 11.05 3.39 6.42
CA LYS A 172 11.66 3.60 5.09
C LYS A 172 11.62 2.41 4.15
N ARG A 173 11.39 1.19 4.64
CA ARG A 173 11.38 -0.01 3.79
C ARG A 173 10.21 -0.94 4.16
N PRO A 174 9.64 -1.68 3.18
CA PRO A 174 8.50 -2.56 3.45
C PRO A 174 8.84 -3.76 4.33
N GLN A 175 10.08 -4.24 4.29
CA GLN A 175 10.57 -5.35 5.12
C GLN A 175 10.90 -4.96 6.57
N ASP A 176 10.86 -3.67 6.92
CA ASP A 176 11.15 -3.20 8.27
C ASP A 176 9.93 -3.45 9.17
N TYR A 177 9.65 -4.71 9.49
CA TYR A 177 8.52 -5.15 10.29
C TYR A 177 8.63 -4.70 11.74
N ILE A 178 7.55 -4.15 12.28
CA ILE A 178 7.47 -3.67 13.66
C ILE A 178 6.14 -4.14 14.25
N ALA A 179 6.20 -4.96 15.30
CA ALA A 179 5.00 -5.32 16.06
C ALA A 179 4.37 -4.05 16.66
N LEU A 180 3.04 -3.95 16.63
CA LEU A 180 2.31 -2.74 17.02
C LEU A 180 2.66 -2.28 18.45
N THR A 181 2.87 -3.23 19.36
CA THR A 181 3.29 -2.99 20.76
C THR A 181 4.64 -2.29 20.88
N SER A 182 5.47 -2.32 19.84
CA SER A 182 6.81 -1.74 19.81
C SER A 182 6.92 -0.57 18.83
N ALA A 183 5.84 -0.19 18.16
CA ALA A 183 5.82 0.86 17.13
C ALA A 183 6.31 2.21 17.66
N HIS A 184 5.81 2.62 18.84
CA HIS A 184 6.19 3.88 19.46
C HIS A 184 7.69 3.91 19.84
N THR A 185 8.21 2.82 20.43
CA THR A 185 9.62 2.70 20.81
C THR A 185 10.53 2.72 19.57
N ALA A 186 10.17 1.96 18.54
CA ALA A 186 10.92 1.91 17.29
C ALA A 186 10.97 3.28 16.60
N PHE A 187 9.90 4.07 16.66
CA PHE A 187 9.91 5.43 16.16
C PHE A 187 10.78 6.37 17.01
N ALA A 188 10.71 6.30 18.33
CA ALA A 188 11.57 7.08 19.22
C ALA A 188 13.07 6.79 18.95
N ASP A 189 13.43 5.52 18.76
CA ASP A 189 14.80 5.12 18.40
C ASP A 189 15.21 5.63 17.01
N TYR A 190 14.28 5.66 16.05
CA TYR A 190 14.51 6.29 14.75
C TYR A 190 14.79 7.80 14.90
N VAL A 191 14.01 8.54 15.69
CA VAL A 191 14.21 9.97 15.94
C VAL A 191 15.58 10.21 16.58
N LYS A 192 15.95 9.41 17.60
CA LYS A 192 17.28 9.44 18.22
C LYS A 192 18.39 9.31 17.16
N GLY A 193 18.32 8.28 16.31
CA GLY A 193 19.31 8.03 15.26
C GLY A 193 19.40 9.14 14.20
N VAL A 194 18.29 9.81 13.88
CA VAL A 194 18.30 10.97 12.96
C VAL A 194 18.88 12.22 13.62
N ARG A 195 18.77 12.35 14.94
CA ARG A 195 19.05 13.57 15.70
C ARG A 195 20.16 13.42 16.74
N GLU A 196 21.09 12.48 16.59
CA GLU A 196 22.23 12.22 17.51
C GLU A 196 23.17 13.43 17.77
N GLY A 197 22.87 14.63 17.28
CA GLY A 197 23.78 15.78 17.26
C GLY A 197 23.27 17.10 17.84
N LYS A 198 22.19 17.17 18.62
CA LYS A 198 21.83 18.41 19.34
C LYS A 198 21.23 18.15 20.72
N ASP A 199 22.08 18.29 21.73
CA ASP A 199 21.65 18.65 23.09
C ASP A 199 21.08 20.08 23.00
N THR A 200 19.76 20.24 22.92
CA THR A 200 19.16 21.58 22.93
C THR A 200 19.13 22.10 24.36
N SER A 201 20.16 22.87 24.70
CA SER A 201 20.16 23.75 25.86
C SER A 201 18.84 24.53 25.92
N ALA A 202 18.23 24.54 27.10
CA ALA A 202 17.10 25.37 27.49
C ALA A 202 17.20 26.79 26.91
N ASN A 203 16.43 27.09 25.86
CA ASN A 203 16.08 28.44 25.41
C ASN A 203 14.99 28.38 24.33
N SER A 204 13.78 28.00 24.72
CA SER A 204 12.55 28.48 24.08
C SER A 204 11.34 28.48 25.02
N GLU A 205 11.58 28.55 26.33
CA GLU A 205 10.55 29.06 27.24
C GLU A 205 10.47 30.56 27.02
N ILE A 206 9.38 31.04 26.41
CA ILE A 206 8.63 32.24 26.81
C ILE A 206 7.63 32.58 25.70
N ARG A 207 6.37 32.71 26.15
CA ARG A 207 5.14 33.23 25.53
C ARG A 207 4.36 32.23 24.69
N TRP A 208 3.18 31.86 25.19
CA TRP A 208 1.85 32.34 24.75
C TRP A 208 0.81 32.11 25.87
N GLU A 209 0.77 32.96 26.91
CA GLU A 209 -0.29 32.93 27.95
C GLU A 209 -1.41 33.98 27.72
N GLY A 210 -1.66 34.37 26.46
CA GLY A 210 -2.51 35.54 26.15
C GLY A 210 -3.93 35.27 25.68
N GLU A 211 -4.21 34.13 25.04
CA GLU A 211 -5.43 33.99 24.24
C GLU A 211 -6.01 32.57 24.31
N GLY A 212 -6.59 32.18 25.45
CA GLY A 212 -7.62 31.13 25.55
C GLY A 212 -7.41 29.77 24.85
N GLY A 213 -6.18 29.44 24.43
CA GLY A 213 -5.83 28.21 23.73
C GLY A 213 -5.72 27.03 24.68
N GLN A 214 -5.78 25.81 24.13
CA GLN A 214 -5.50 24.61 24.92
C GLN A 214 -4.11 24.71 25.56
N PRO A 215 -3.95 24.28 26.82
CA PRO A 215 -2.65 24.31 27.49
C PRO A 215 -1.60 23.52 26.70
N GLU A 216 -0.35 23.95 26.77
CA GLU A 216 0.80 23.28 26.16
C GLU A 216 0.79 21.78 26.51
N PRO A 217 0.82 20.86 25.53
CA PRO A 217 1.23 19.50 25.79
C PRO A 217 2.70 19.54 26.23
N GLN A 218 2.97 19.35 27.52
CA GLN A 218 4.34 19.37 28.05
C GLN A 218 5.08 18.04 27.83
N ASP A 219 4.37 16.96 27.49
CA ASP A 219 4.91 15.60 27.40
C ASP A 219 4.52 14.96 26.07
N ILE A 220 5.52 14.75 25.19
CA ILE A 220 5.39 13.92 23.98
C ILE A 220 5.82 12.51 24.39
N PRO A 221 4.96 11.48 24.30
CA PRO A 221 5.34 10.13 24.68
C PRO A 221 6.64 9.69 24.01
N GLY A 222 7.59 9.13 24.75
CA GLY A 222 8.87 8.69 24.18
C GLY A 222 9.84 9.82 23.80
N ASP A 223 9.55 11.09 24.13
CA ASP A 223 10.50 12.19 23.95
C ASP A 223 11.56 12.21 25.04
N GLU A 224 12.72 11.61 24.75
CA GLU A 224 13.93 11.70 25.57
C GLU A 224 14.74 12.99 25.28
N GLY A 225 14.08 14.07 24.87
CA GLY A 225 14.69 15.36 24.53
C GLY A 225 15.22 15.44 23.10
N HIS A 226 14.77 14.55 22.22
CA HIS A 226 15.22 14.47 20.84
C HIS A 226 14.18 14.99 19.84
N HIS A 227 12.92 15.23 20.24
CA HIS A 227 11.88 15.66 19.32
C HIS A 227 11.90 17.17 19.10
N ASN A 228 11.84 17.60 17.84
CA ASN A 228 11.46 18.97 17.51
C ASN A 228 9.95 19.15 17.65
N ARG A 229 9.54 20.37 17.99
CA ARG A 229 8.14 20.81 18.06
C ARG A 229 7.96 22.14 17.33
N GLY A 230 6.78 22.32 16.76
CA GLY A 230 6.35 23.49 16.02
C GLY A 230 4.88 23.79 16.25
N PHE A 231 4.47 25.02 15.97
CA PHE A 231 3.08 25.44 16.11
C PHE A 231 2.52 25.82 14.75
N VAL A 232 1.30 25.42 14.47
CA VAL A 232 0.59 25.71 13.23
C VAL A 232 -0.77 26.31 13.54
N SER A 233 -1.10 27.34 12.77
CA SER A 233 -2.43 27.96 12.76
C SER A 233 -3.06 27.66 11.41
N THR A 234 -4.21 27.00 11.44
CA THR A 234 -5.06 26.72 10.28
C THR A 234 -6.40 27.44 10.47
N ASP A 235 -7.26 27.42 9.46
CA ASP A 235 -8.62 27.94 9.58
C ASP A 235 -9.45 27.15 10.62
N ASP A 236 -9.09 25.87 10.84
CA ASP A 236 -9.76 24.95 11.77
C ASP A 236 -9.20 25.03 13.22
N GLY A 237 -8.14 25.82 13.45
CA GLY A 237 -7.59 26.06 14.79
C GLY A 237 -6.06 26.07 14.87
N HIS A 238 -5.58 26.10 16.11
CA HIS A 238 -4.16 26.12 16.46
C HIS A 238 -3.73 24.77 17.02
N TYR A 239 -2.65 24.20 16.46
CA TYR A 239 -2.15 22.89 16.85
C TYR A 239 -0.64 22.95 17.10
N GLN A 240 -0.15 22.09 17.98
CA GLN A 240 1.26 21.78 18.08
C GLN A 240 1.54 20.54 17.25
N LEU A 241 2.52 20.63 16.36
CA LEU A 241 3.09 19.50 15.64
C LEU A 241 4.47 19.19 16.23
N HIS A 242 4.90 17.96 16.10
CA HIS A 242 6.22 17.53 16.53
C HIS A 242 6.70 16.38 15.66
N ASP A 243 7.93 15.93 15.88
CA ASP A 243 8.42 14.72 15.27
C ASP A 243 7.48 13.55 15.61
N GLY A 244 6.98 12.86 14.59
CA GLY A 244 6.01 11.78 14.79
C GLY A 244 4.57 12.16 14.50
N SER A 245 4.23 13.45 14.45
CA SER A 245 2.89 13.87 14.04
C SER A 245 2.53 13.29 12.68
N ILE A 246 1.42 12.54 12.66
CA ILE A 246 0.88 11.90 11.47
C ILE A 246 0.15 12.96 10.67
N VAL A 247 0.67 13.30 9.49
CA VAL A 247 0.10 14.35 8.63
C VAL A 247 -0.64 13.77 7.43
N ILE A 248 -0.46 12.48 7.14
CA ILE A 248 -1.20 11.74 6.12
C ILE A 248 -1.62 10.38 6.68
N ALA A 249 -2.91 10.06 6.59
CA ALA A 249 -3.44 8.73 6.87
C ALA A 249 -4.32 8.28 5.69
N SER A 250 -3.89 7.28 4.92
CA SER A 250 -4.54 6.95 3.65
C SER A 250 -4.91 5.47 3.52
N ILE A 251 -6.21 5.19 3.39
CA ILE A 251 -6.68 3.88 2.94
C ILE A 251 -6.60 3.90 1.41
N THR A 252 -5.57 3.25 0.89
CA THR A 252 -5.18 3.27 -0.53
C THR A 252 -4.64 1.90 -0.97
N SER A 253 -4.17 1.82 -2.20
CA SER A 253 -3.53 0.66 -2.85
C SER A 253 -4.46 -0.52 -3.17
N CYS A 254 -4.20 -1.16 -4.32
CA CYS A 254 -4.81 -2.43 -4.68
C CYS A 254 -4.48 -3.54 -3.67
N THR A 255 -3.35 -3.45 -2.95
CA THR A 255 -2.89 -4.42 -1.95
C THR A 255 -3.95 -4.74 -0.90
N ASN A 256 -4.59 -3.70 -0.35
CA ASN A 256 -5.55 -3.84 0.74
C ASN A 256 -6.97 -3.46 0.33
N THR A 257 -7.19 -2.55 -0.62
CA THR A 257 -8.55 -2.14 -1.00
C THR A 257 -9.31 -3.20 -1.80
N SER A 258 -8.60 -4.17 -2.37
CA SER A 258 -9.21 -5.36 -2.97
C SER A 258 -9.71 -6.38 -1.94
N ASN A 259 -9.32 -6.22 -0.67
CA ASN A 259 -9.61 -7.15 0.40
C ASN A 259 -10.80 -6.65 1.24
N PRO A 260 -12.00 -7.24 1.08
CA PRO A 260 -13.19 -6.75 1.77
C PRO A 260 -13.12 -6.92 3.28
N TYR A 261 -12.34 -7.88 3.80
CA TYR A 261 -12.23 -8.11 5.24
C TYR A 261 -11.60 -6.90 5.95
N VAL A 262 -10.49 -6.37 5.41
CA VAL A 262 -9.84 -5.20 6.00
C VAL A 262 -10.57 -3.89 5.71
N MET A 263 -11.28 -3.79 4.57
CA MET A 263 -12.07 -2.60 4.26
C MET A 263 -13.33 -2.49 5.12
N ILE A 264 -14.06 -3.59 5.31
CA ILE A 264 -15.18 -3.66 6.26
C ILE A 264 -14.66 -3.47 7.70
N GLY A 265 -13.51 -4.07 8.03
CA GLY A 265 -12.84 -3.86 9.31
C GLY A 265 -12.56 -2.38 9.59
N ALA A 266 -12.02 -1.63 8.62
CA ALA A 266 -11.80 -0.19 8.74
C ALA A 266 -13.10 0.60 8.94
N GLY A 267 -14.14 0.26 8.19
CA GLY A 267 -15.46 0.86 8.37
C GLY A 267 -16.04 0.61 9.76
N LEU A 268 -15.88 -0.59 10.30
CA LEU A 268 -16.37 -0.94 11.64
C LEU A 268 -15.59 -0.21 12.75
N VAL A 269 -14.26 -0.07 12.60
CA VAL A 269 -13.45 0.77 13.49
C VAL A 269 -13.96 2.21 13.44
N ALA A 270 -14.22 2.76 12.26
CA ALA A 270 -14.77 4.10 12.08
C ALA A 270 -16.14 4.26 12.76
N ARG A 271 -17.04 3.30 12.57
CA ARG A 271 -18.37 3.27 13.20
C ARG A 271 -18.28 3.30 14.72
N LYS A 272 -17.46 2.42 15.30
CA LYS A 272 -17.30 2.32 16.76
C LYS A 272 -16.64 3.56 17.34
N ALA A 273 -15.60 4.08 16.69
CA ALA A 273 -14.96 5.34 17.06
C ALA A 273 -15.98 6.51 17.05
N ARG A 274 -16.75 6.65 15.96
CA ARG A 274 -17.80 7.67 15.83
C ARG A 274 -18.88 7.55 16.90
N ALA A 275 -19.32 6.32 17.20
CA ALA A 275 -20.34 6.08 18.23
C ALA A 275 -19.88 6.58 19.61
N LEU A 276 -18.60 6.36 19.93
CA LEU A 276 -17.95 6.84 21.16
C LEU A 276 -17.57 8.32 21.12
N GLY A 277 -17.71 9.00 19.98
CA GLY A 277 -17.43 10.44 19.84
C GLY A 277 -15.99 10.77 19.46
N LEU A 278 -15.19 9.77 19.08
CA LEU A 278 -13.84 9.98 18.55
C LEU A 278 -13.89 10.43 17.09
N THR A 279 -12.92 11.24 16.69
CA THR A 279 -12.68 11.66 15.31
C THR A 279 -11.19 11.82 15.06
N ARG A 280 -10.78 11.90 13.78
CA ARG A 280 -9.38 12.12 13.41
C ARG A 280 -8.84 13.42 13.99
N LYS A 281 -7.52 13.50 14.20
CA LYS A 281 -6.90 14.79 14.51
C LYS A 281 -7.00 15.75 13.31
N PRO A 282 -7.24 17.06 13.52
CA PRO A 282 -7.48 17.99 12.42
C PRO A 282 -6.34 18.11 11.41
N TRP A 283 -5.08 18.04 11.86
CA TRP A 283 -3.89 18.13 11.00
C TRP A 283 -3.63 16.88 10.14
N VAL A 284 -4.36 15.78 10.37
CA VAL A 284 -4.17 14.53 9.63
C VAL A 284 -4.95 14.59 8.33
N LYS A 285 -4.28 14.64 7.18
CA LYS A 285 -4.93 14.52 5.88
C LYS A 285 -5.35 13.06 5.63
N THR A 286 -6.64 12.81 5.76
CA THR A 286 -7.23 11.48 5.54
C THR A 286 -7.73 11.29 4.11
N SER A 287 -7.73 10.05 3.61
CA SER A 287 -8.28 9.73 2.28
C SER A 287 -8.65 8.25 2.16
N LEU A 288 -9.73 7.99 1.40
CA LEU A 288 -10.13 6.66 0.95
C LEU A 288 -10.04 6.61 -0.59
N ALA A 289 -9.17 5.74 -1.10
CA ALA A 289 -8.95 5.55 -2.53
C ALA A 289 -9.06 4.07 -2.92
N PRO A 290 -10.28 3.57 -3.17
CA PRO A 290 -10.51 2.17 -3.49
C PRO A 290 -9.99 1.78 -4.87
N GLY A 291 -9.57 0.52 -5.03
CA GLY A 291 -9.15 -0.04 -6.32
C GLY A 291 -10.29 -0.30 -7.30
N SER A 292 -11.55 -0.31 -6.86
CA SER A 292 -12.72 -0.48 -7.75
C SER A 292 -14.00 0.09 -7.14
N GLN A 293 -15.01 0.30 -7.97
CA GLN A 293 -16.35 0.74 -7.54
C GLN A 293 -17.10 -0.30 -6.70
N VAL A 294 -16.72 -1.59 -6.78
CA VAL A 294 -17.31 -2.64 -5.94
C VAL A 294 -17.02 -2.40 -4.46
N VAL A 295 -15.87 -1.78 -4.15
CA VAL A 295 -15.49 -1.45 -2.77
C VAL A 295 -16.44 -0.45 -2.14
N SER A 296 -16.68 0.67 -2.82
CA SER A 296 -17.64 1.67 -2.37
C SER A 296 -19.04 1.07 -2.26
N HIS A 297 -19.44 0.21 -3.20
CA HIS A 297 -20.74 -0.44 -3.15
C HIS A 297 -20.96 -1.28 -1.89
N TYR A 298 -20.02 -2.16 -1.51
CA TYR A 298 -20.22 -2.96 -0.29
C TYR A 298 -20.08 -2.13 0.99
N LEU A 299 -19.26 -1.06 1.00
CA LEU A 299 -19.16 -0.14 2.13
C LEU A 299 -20.47 0.65 2.33
N GLU A 300 -21.10 1.10 1.24
CA GLU A 300 -22.41 1.73 1.26
C GLU A 300 -23.51 0.75 1.68
N ALA A 301 -23.52 -0.46 1.11
CA ALA A 301 -24.49 -1.50 1.46
C ALA A 301 -24.40 -1.94 2.93
N ALA A 302 -23.20 -1.93 3.52
CA ALA A 302 -22.98 -2.19 4.93
C ALA A 302 -23.30 -0.97 5.84
N GLY A 303 -23.59 0.19 5.25
CA GLY A 303 -23.77 1.47 5.95
C GLY A 303 -22.49 1.96 6.64
N LEU A 304 -21.32 1.63 6.10
CA LEU A 304 -20.01 1.97 6.66
C LEU A 304 -19.35 3.17 5.97
N GLN A 305 -19.75 3.51 4.74
CA GLN A 305 -19.21 4.66 4.03
C GLN A 305 -19.47 5.98 4.80
N GLU A 306 -20.69 6.16 5.34
CA GLU A 306 -21.02 7.33 6.14
C GLU A 306 -20.19 7.44 7.44
N ASP A 307 -19.84 6.29 8.02
CA ASP A 307 -19.00 6.24 9.22
C ASP A 307 -17.56 6.63 8.89
N LEU A 308 -17.01 6.15 7.78
CA LEU A 308 -15.71 6.54 7.25
C LEU A 308 -15.67 8.04 6.91
N ASP A 309 -16.71 8.54 6.23
CA ASP A 309 -16.82 9.96 5.89
C ASP A 309 -16.85 10.85 7.13
N ALA A 310 -17.58 10.44 8.18
CA ALA A 310 -17.70 11.21 9.42
C ALA A 310 -16.37 11.38 10.18
N ILE A 311 -15.45 10.42 10.04
CA ILE A 311 -14.10 10.51 10.62
C ILE A 311 -13.05 11.00 9.60
N GLY A 312 -13.48 11.45 8.41
CA GLY A 312 -12.65 12.10 7.40
C GLY A 312 -12.08 11.21 6.29
N PHE A 313 -12.39 9.92 6.24
CA PHE A 313 -11.95 9.01 5.18
C PHE A 313 -12.88 9.06 3.97
N ASN A 314 -12.97 10.23 3.36
CA ASN A 314 -13.82 10.44 2.19
C ASN A 314 -13.24 9.77 0.94
N LEU A 315 -14.14 9.31 0.06
CA LEU A 315 -13.78 8.81 -1.26
C LEU A 315 -13.14 9.95 -2.08
N VAL A 316 -11.83 9.84 -2.36
CA VAL A 316 -11.09 10.84 -3.14
C VAL A 316 -10.91 10.45 -4.61
N GLY A 317 -11.14 9.18 -4.94
CA GLY A 317 -11.06 8.67 -6.30
C GLY A 317 -10.75 7.18 -6.37
N TYR A 318 -10.93 6.60 -7.56
CA TYR A 318 -10.59 5.21 -7.85
C TYR A 318 -9.26 5.16 -8.59
N GLY A 319 -8.21 4.67 -7.93
CA GLY A 319 -6.86 4.61 -8.49
C GLY A 319 -5.76 4.62 -7.44
N CYS A 320 -4.51 4.67 -7.89
CA CYS A 320 -3.35 4.49 -7.01
C CYS A 320 -3.16 5.59 -5.95
N THR A 321 -3.52 6.85 -6.26
CA THR A 321 -3.46 8.01 -5.34
C THR A 321 -2.19 8.04 -4.47
N THR A 322 -2.32 8.07 -3.14
CA THR A 322 -1.21 8.11 -2.18
C THR A 322 -0.22 6.96 -2.33
N CYS A 323 -0.65 5.77 -2.78
CA CYS A 323 0.22 4.61 -2.95
C CYS A 323 1.37 4.86 -3.95
N ILE A 324 1.13 5.69 -4.98
CA ILE A 324 2.15 6.05 -5.98
C ILE A 324 2.80 7.42 -5.70
N GLY A 325 2.48 8.06 -4.57
CA GLY A 325 2.93 9.41 -4.24
C GLY A 325 2.01 10.53 -4.70
N ASN A 326 0.87 10.21 -5.34
CA ASN A 326 -0.17 11.18 -5.68
C ASN A 326 -1.05 11.49 -4.47
N SER A 327 -0.41 11.89 -3.36
CA SER A 327 -1.05 12.26 -2.09
C SER A 327 -1.66 13.67 -2.11
N GLY A 328 -1.29 14.48 -3.10
CA GLY A 328 -1.66 15.90 -3.19
C GLY A 328 -1.01 16.76 -2.10
N PRO A 329 -1.14 18.09 -2.15
CA PRO A 329 -0.52 18.97 -1.16
C PRO A 329 -1.17 18.81 0.22
N LEU A 330 -0.39 18.97 1.29
CA LEU A 330 -0.91 19.30 2.61
C LEU A 330 -1.42 20.74 2.61
N GLU A 331 -2.20 21.12 3.62
CA GLU A 331 -2.53 22.53 3.84
C GLU A 331 -1.24 23.36 3.96
N ALA A 332 -1.23 24.53 3.34
CA ALA A 332 -0.03 25.37 3.28
C ALA A 332 0.56 25.70 4.67
N PRO A 333 -0.24 26.01 5.71
CA PRO A 333 0.30 26.21 7.06
C PRO A 333 0.97 24.98 7.65
N ILE A 334 0.43 23.78 7.41
CA ILE A 334 1.00 22.50 7.91
C ILE A 334 2.31 22.20 7.21
N SER A 335 2.35 22.25 5.87
CA SER A 335 3.60 22.05 5.10
C SER A 335 4.66 23.08 5.53
N LYS A 336 4.28 24.35 5.68
CA LYS A 336 5.19 25.40 6.16
C LYS A 336 5.74 25.09 7.56
N ALA A 337 4.90 24.67 8.49
CA ALA A 337 5.34 24.33 9.84
C ALA A 337 6.32 23.15 9.86
N ILE A 338 6.05 22.09 9.09
CA ILE A 338 6.96 20.93 8.97
C ILE A 338 8.34 21.38 8.49
N ASN A 339 8.39 22.23 7.46
CA ASN A 339 9.65 22.69 6.89
C ASN A 339 10.39 23.70 7.78
N ASP A 340 9.68 24.67 8.37
CA ASP A 340 10.28 25.73 9.20
C ASP A 340 10.86 25.20 10.51
N TYR A 341 10.16 24.25 11.15
CA TYR A 341 10.58 23.65 12.41
C TYR A 341 11.42 22.37 12.20
N ASP A 342 11.73 22.01 10.95
CA ASP A 342 12.44 20.78 10.58
C ASP A 342 11.83 19.55 11.27
N LEU A 343 10.51 19.36 11.13
CA LEU A 343 9.80 18.24 11.74
C LEU A 343 9.93 16.97 10.91
N ILE A 344 9.97 15.82 11.58
CA ILE A 344 9.81 14.50 11.00
C ILE A 344 8.30 14.24 10.91
N GLY A 345 7.66 14.81 9.89
CA GLY A 345 6.28 14.47 9.52
C GLY A 345 6.17 13.02 9.10
N THR A 346 5.08 12.36 9.53
CA THR A 346 4.87 10.93 9.29
C THR A 346 3.62 10.65 8.45
N SER A 347 3.62 9.52 7.74
CA SER A 347 2.43 8.98 7.09
C SER A 347 2.16 7.55 7.50
N VAL A 348 0.88 7.19 7.55
CA VAL A 348 0.41 5.81 7.70
C VAL A 348 -0.51 5.49 6.53
N LEU A 349 -0.22 4.43 5.78
CA LEU A 349 -1.00 4.06 4.61
C LEU A 349 -1.16 2.56 4.45
N SER A 350 -2.27 2.13 3.83
CA SER A 350 -2.49 0.73 3.48
C SER A 350 -1.85 0.31 2.16
N GLY A 351 -0.69 0.89 1.85
CA GLY A 351 0.11 0.64 0.65
C GLY A 351 1.02 -0.58 0.76
N ASN A 352 1.96 -0.67 -0.18
CA ASN A 352 3.02 -1.68 -0.24
C ASN A 352 4.44 -1.10 -0.24
N ARG A 353 4.59 0.22 -0.50
CA ARG A 353 5.89 0.92 -0.51
C ARG A 353 5.87 2.14 0.39
N ASN A 354 6.95 2.31 1.14
CA ASN A 354 7.14 3.37 2.13
C ASN A 354 8.54 4.00 2.05
N PHE A 355 9.18 3.95 0.87
CA PHE A 355 10.48 4.59 0.65
C PHE A 355 10.40 6.10 0.93
N GLU A 356 11.49 6.64 1.48
CA GLU A 356 11.60 8.08 1.75
C GLU A 356 11.38 8.90 0.46
N GLY A 357 10.58 9.97 0.54
CA GLY A 357 10.24 10.82 -0.60
C GLY A 357 9.21 10.25 -1.59
N ARG A 358 8.74 9.00 -1.40
CA ARG A 358 7.72 8.39 -2.25
C ARG A 358 6.33 8.95 -2.00
N ILE A 359 5.93 9.12 -0.75
CA ILE A 359 4.53 9.41 -0.38
C ILE A 359 4.19 10.89 -0.51
N SER A 360 5.03 11.75 0.07
CA SER A 360 4.87 13.21 0.07
C SER A 360 6.23 13.86 0.31
N PRO A 361 6.52 15.03 -0.29
CA PRO A 361 7.73 15.78 0.00
C PRO A 361 7.81 16.26 1.47
N ASP A 362 6.68 16.40 2.16
CA ASP A 362 6.61 16.84 3.56
C ASP A 362 6.73 15.67 4.57
N VAL A 363 6.91 14.44 4.10
CA VAL A 363 6.93 13.24 4.95
C VAL A 363 8.27 12.52 4.86
N ARG A 364 8.90 12.33 6.03
CA ARG A 364 10.22 11.67 6.17
C ARG A 364 10.13 10.25 6.70
N ALA A 365 9.01 9.88 7.34
CA ALA A 365 8.78 8.55 7.89
C ALA A 365 7.42 8.01 7.41
N ASN A 366 7.41 6.84 6.77
CA ASN A 366 6.20 6.27 6.18
C ASN A 366 5.97 4.85 6.71
N TYR A 367 4.75 4.56 7.13
CA TYR A 367 4.38 3.28 7.72
C TYR A 367 3.28 2.59 6.90
N LEU A 368 3.54 1.33 6.55
CA LEU A 368 2.54 0.44 5.97
C LEU A 368 1.74 -0.19 7.12
N ALA A 369 0.42 -0.12 7.04
CA ALA A 369 -0.47 -0.68 8.06
C ALA A 369 -1.78 -1.18 7.44
N SER A 370 -2.51 -2.04 8.15
CA SER A 370 -3.85 -2.44 7.71
C SER A 370 -4.81 -1.24 7.66
N PRO A 371 -5.80 -1.21 6.75
CA PRO A 371 -6.84 -0.17 6.73
C PRO A 371 -7.45 0.18 8.10
N PRO A 372 -7.82 -0.76 8.99
CA PRO A 372 -8.31 -0.40 10.33
C PRO A 372 -7.25 0.25 11.22
N LEU A 373 -5.97 -0.14 11.12
CA LEU A 373 -4.89 0.57 11.81
C LEU A 373 -4.68 1.98 11.25
N VAL A 374 -4.81 2.19 9.94
CA VAL A 374 -4.76 3.54 9.35
C VAL A 374 -5.83 4.45 9.97
N VAL A 375 -7.04 3.92 10.18
CA VAL A 375 -8.11 4.65 10.89
C VAL A 375 -7.69 4.96 12.33
N ALA A 376 -7.24 3.96 13.09
CA ALA A 376 -6.85 4.13 14.49
C ALA A 376 -5.71 5.16 14.66
N TYR A 377 -4.70 5.11 13.78
CA TYR A 377 -3.61 6.08 13.76
C TYR A 377 -4.08 7.50 13.42
N ALA A 378 -5.11 7.66 12.57
CA ALA A 378 -5.68 8.98 12.30
C ALA A 378 -6.41 9.58 13.51
N LEU A 379 -7.02 8.75 14.38
CA LEU A 379 -7.67 9.19 15.61
C LEU A 379 -6.67 9.80 16.60
N VAL A 380 -5.49 9.18 16.74
CA VAL A 380 -4.45 9.65 17.67
C VAL A 380 -3.56 10.73 17.04
N GLY A 381 -3.26 10.63 15.75
CA GLY A 381 -2.51 11.62 14.97
C GLY A 381 -1.01 11.69 15.27
N ASP A 382 -0.44 10.67 15.91
CA ASP A 382 0.95 10.66 16.39
C ASP A 382 1.53 9.22 16.42
N MET A 383 2.73 9.05 15.87
CA MET A 383 3.48 7.79 15.87
C MET A 383 4.14 7.45 17.20
N ASN A 384 4.32 8.45 18.08
CA ASN A 384 4.86 8.23 19.42
C ASN A 384 3.84 7.61 20.38
N HIS A 385 2.57 7.56 19.97
CA HIS A 385 1.51 6.99 20.79
C HIS A 385 1.59 5.46 20.80
N ASP A 386 1.61 4.86 22.00
CA ASP A 386 1.49 3.41 22.16
C ASP A 386 0.04 2.95 21.91
N LEU A 387 -0.31 2.82 20.63
CA LEU A 387 -1.64 2.45 20.16
C LEU A 387 -2.14 1.13 20.74
N ALA A 388 -1.24 0.23 21.14
CA ALA A 388 -1.61 -1.08 21.67
C ALA A 388 -2.10 -1.02 23.12
N ASN A 389 -1.52 -0.14 23.94
CA ASN A 389 -1.75 -0.13 25.39
C ASN A 389 -2.32 1.19 25.94
N SER A 390 -2.29 2.28 25.17
CA SER A 390 -2.76 3.60 25.61
C SER A 390 -4.17 3.91 25.10
N PRO A 391 -4.91 4.80 25.81
CA PRO A 391 -6.20 5.30 25.32
C PRO A 391 -6.03 6.10 24.02
N LEU A 392 -6.88 5.80 23.03
CA LEU A 392 -6.97 6.56 21.77
C LEU A 392 -7.56 7.96 21.98
N GLY A 393 -8.37 8.10 23.03
CA GLY A 393 -9.07 9.32 23.41
C GLY A 393 -10.11 9.02 24.49
N GLN A 394 -10.96 9.99 24.77
CA GLN A 394 -12.07 9.83 25.72
C GLN A 394 -13.40 9.82 24.99
N ASP A 395 -14.34 9.02 25.47
CA ASP A 395 -15.71 9.01 24.99
C ASP A 395 -16.50 10.24 25.45
N LYS A 396 -17.78 10.31 25.07
CA LYS A 396 -18.70 11.41 25.44
C LYS A 396 -18.93 11.54 26.95
N ASP A 397 -18.68 10.49 27.72
CA ASP A 397 -18.85 10.44 29.17
C ASP A 397 -17.51 10.64 29.91
N GLY A 398 -16.40 10.81 29.17
CA GLY A 398 -15.06 11.02 29.72
C GLY A 398 -14.30 9.72 30.04
N ASN A 399 -14.78 8.55 29.61
CA ASN A 399 -14.07 7.30 29.81
C ASN A 399 -12.98 7.11 28.75
N ASP A 400 -11.85 6.55 29.16
CA ASP A 400 -10.76 6.19 28.24
C ASP A 400 -11.20 5.09 27.28
N VAL A 401 -11.01 5.34 25.97
CA VAL A 401 -11.30 4.40 24.89
C VAL A 401 -10.00 3.81 24.37
N TYR A 402 -9.85 2.50 24.38
CA TYR A 402 -8.69 1.78 23.89
C TYR A 402 -8.95 1.16 22.51
N LEU A 403 -7.89 0.73 21.83
CA LEU A 403 -8.00 0.06 20.53
C LEU A 403 -8.96 -1.14 20.56
N LYS A 404 -8.88 -1.97 21.60
CA LYS A 404 -9.76 -3.13 21.81
C LYS A 404 -11.25 -2.79 21.87
N ASP A 405 -11.61 -1.57 22.26
CA ASP A 405 -13.00 -1.16 22.43
C ASP A 405 -13.67 -0.83 21.09
N ILE A 406 -12.86 -0.45 20.09
CA ILE A 406 -13.30 -0.15 18.72
C ILE A 406 -12.91 -1.21 17.70
N TRP A 407 -12.10 -2.20 18.08
CA TRP A 407 -11.66 -3.25 17.16
C TRP A 407 -12.80 -4.24 16.85
N PRO A 408 -13.09 -4.53 15.58
CA PRO A 408 -14.11 -5.51 15.21
C PRO A 408 -13.64 -6.94 15.44
N SER A 409 -14.60 -7.82 15.72
CA SER A 409 -14.30 -9.25 15.78
C SER A 409 -14.22 -9.84 14.37
N THR A 410 -13.47 -10.93 14.19
CA THR A 410 -13.38 -11.64 12.91
C THR A 410 -14.76 -12.11 12.44
N LYS A 411 -15.65 -12.50 13.37
CA LYS A 411 -17.03 -12.87 13.05
C LYS A 411 -17.85 -11.68 12.53
N GLU A 412 -17.77 -10.52 13.19
CA GLU A 412 -18.49 -9.31 12.78
C GLU A 412 -18.12 -8.88 11.36
N ILE A 413 -16.83 -8.96 11.02
CA ILE A 413 -16.35 -8.70 9.67
C ILE A 413 -16.89 -9.74 8.69
N ALA A 414 -16.72 -11.03 8.99
CA ALA A 414 -17.10 -12.11 8.09
C ALA A 414 -18.60 -12.10 7.75
N ASP A 415 -19.46 -11.87 8.76
CA ASP A 415 -20.90 -11.79 8.57
C ASP A 415 -21.28 -10.64 7.59
N LEU A 416 -20.64 -9.47 7.72
CA LEU A 416 -20.87 -8.34 6.82
C LEU A 416 -20.30 -8.56 5.41
N VAL A 417 -19.13 -9.20 5.30
CA VAL A 417 -18.56 -9.58 3.99
C VAL A 417 -19.53 -10.52 3.26
N GLU A 418 -20.02 -11.56 3.93
CA GLU A 418 -20.97 -12.52 3.34
C GLU A 418 -22.28 -11.85 2.93
N GLN A 419 -22.75 -10.88 3.72
CA GLN A 419 -23.99 -10.16 3.43
C GLN A 419 -23.89 -9.18 2.25
N THR A 420 -22.73 -8.53 2.07
CA THR A 420 -22.62 -7.36 1.17
C THR A 420 -21.77 -7.60 -0.07
N VAL A 421 -20.84 -8.56 -0.03
CA VAL A 421 -19.96 -8.89 -1.15
C VAL A 421 -20.58 -10.01 -1.98
N THR A 422 -21.58 -9.65 -2.78
CA THR A 422 -22.42 -10.60 -3.51
C THR A 422 -22.02 -10.76 -4.98
N ARG A 423 -22.37 -11.90 -5.57
CA ARG A 423 -22.15 -12.18 -6.99
C ARG A 423 -22.84 -11.15 -7.88
N GLU A 424 -24.06 -10.79 -7.51
CA GLU A 424 -24.90 -9.84 -8.24
C GLU A 424 -24.24 -8.46 -8.27
N ALA A 425 -23.66 -8.01 -7.16
CA ALA A 425 -22.92 -6.74 -7.10
C ALA A 425 -21.72 -6.73 -8.06
N PHE A 426 -20.94 -7.81 -8.11
CA PHE A 426 -19.84 -7.91 -9.08
C PHE A 426 -20.34 -7.88 -10.53
N GLN A 427 -21.41 -8.62 -10.85
CA GLN A 427 -21.95 -8.64 -12.21
C GLN A 427 -22.50 -7.26 -12.61
N GLU A 428 -23.21 -6.57 -11.73
CA GLU A 428 -23.75 -5.24 -11.98
C GLU A 428 -22.64 -4.20 -12.19
N LYS A 429 -21.68 -4.11 -11.26
CA LYS A 429 -20.65 -3.06 -11.31
C LYS A 429 -19.64 -3.25 -12.44
N TYR A 430 -19.37 -4.48 -12.86
CA TYR A 430 -18.47 -4.75 -13.99
C TYR A 430 -19.16 -4.80 -15.35
N ALA A 431 -20.50 -4.78 -15.42
CA ALA A 431 -21.22 -4.79 -16.70
C ALA A 431 -20.89 -3.58 -17.59
N ASP A 432 -20.74 -2.40 -16.97
CA ASP A 432 -20.51 -1.13 -17.67
C ASP A 432 -19.10 -0.56 -17.48
N VAL A 433 -18.14 -1.35 -16.96
CA VAL A 433 -16.79 -0.85 -16.60
C VAL A 433 -16.04 -0.20 -17.77
N PHE A 434 -16.29 -0.65 -19.00
CA PHE A 434 -15.67 -0.12 -20.22
C PHE A 434 -16.40 1.06 -20.84
N LYS A 435 -17.62 1.37 -20.37
CA LYS A 435 -18.42 2.46 -20.92
C LYS A 435 -17.80 3.83 -20.61
N GLY A 436 -17.15 3.95 -19.45
CA GLY A 436 -16.59 5.21 -18.97
C GLY A 436 -17.66 6.29 -18.71
N ASP A 437 -17.23 7.43 -18.19
CA ASP A 437 -18.10 8.59 -17.97
C ASP A 437 -18.34 9.38 -19.28
N GLU A 438 -19.16 10.44 -19.20
CA GLU A 438 -19.42 11.30 -20.36
C GLU A 438 -18.14 11.94 -20.92
N LYS A 439 -17.16 12.24 -20.06
CA LYS A 439 -15.88 12.80 -20.46
C LYS A 439 -15.08 11.79 -21.28
N TRP A 440 -14.99 10.54 -20.82
CA TRP A 440 -14.33 9.46 -21.56
C TRP A 440 -14.97 9.24 -22.92
N GLN A 441 -16.30 9.20 -22.98
CA GLN A 441 -17.04 9.01 -24.24
C GLN A 441 -16.90 10.20 -25.20
N SER A 442 -16.63 11.40 -24.68
CA SER A 442 -16.41 12.61 -25.48
C SER A 442 -15.01 12.72 -26.09
N VAL A 443 -14.07 11.83 -25.72
CA VAL A 443 -12.72 11.84 -26.28
C VAL A 443 -12.79 11.52 -27.77
N GLU A 444 -12.43 12.51 -28.60
CA GLU A 444 -12.35 12.32 -30.05
C GLU A 444 -11.21 11.35 -30.39
N THR A 445 -11.51 10.39 -31.25
CA THR A 445 -10.57 9.37 -31.71
C THR A 445 -10.50 9.37 -33.23
N THR A 446 -9.47 8.74 -33.78
CA THR A 446 -9.26 8.61 -35.24
C THR A 446 -9.06 7.14 -35.60
N ASP A 447 -9.59 6.73 -36.75
CA ASP A 447 -9.36 5.39 -37.32
C ASP A 447 -7.97 5.27 -38.00
N SER A 448 -7.14 6.32 -37.92
CA SER A 448 -5.78 6.30 -38.46
C SER A 448 -4.93 5.22 -37.79
N LYS A 449 -4.24 4.42 -38.61
CA LYS A 449 -3.28 3.40 -38.12
C LYS A 449 -1.93 3.99 -37.71
N THR A 450 -1.65 5.23 -38.10
CA THR A 450 -0.44 5.96 -37.74
C THR A 450 -0.83 7.16 -36.88
N TYR A 451 -0.09 7.36 -35.78
CA TYR A 451 -0.32 8.50 -34.89
C TYR A 451 0.25 9.79 -35.52
N ASP A 452 -0.59 10.82 -35.61
CA ASP A 452 -0.15 12.14 -36.07
C ASP A 452 0.46 12.90 -34.87
N TRP A 453 1.79 12.91 -34.80
CA TRP A 453 2.54 13.46 -33.67
C TRP A 453 2.45 14.98 -33.65
N PRO A 454 1.69 15.60 -32.72
CA PRO A 454 1.54 17.05 -32.73
C PRO A 454 2.87 17.68 -32.28
N PRO A 455 3.51 18.55 -33.10
CA PRO A 455 4.84 19.08 -32.79
C PRO A 455 4.87 20.00 -31.56
N THR A 456 3.71 20.53 -31.18
CA THR A 456 3.52 21.35 -29.97
C THR A 456 3.14 20.51 -28.74
N SER A 457 2.94 19.20 -28.90
CA SER A 457 2.61 18.33 -27.78
C SER A 457 3.81 18.20 -26.85
N THR A 458 3.57 18.52 -25.60
CA THR A 458 4.52 18.30 -24.50
C THR A 458 4.22 17.01 -23.73
N TYR A 459 3.14 16.30 -24.07
CA TYR A 459 2.73 15.03 -23.45
C TYR A 459 3.10 13.80 -24.29
N VAL A 460 2.99 13.89 -25.62
CA VAL A 460 3.18 12.77 -26.54
C VAL A 460 4.10 13.21 -27.67
N GLN A 461 5.31 12.66 -27.73
CA GLN A 461 6.35 13.00 -28.72
C GLN A 461 6.90 11.75 -29.38
N ASN A 462 7.24 11.86 -30.67
CA ASN A 462 7.84 10.76 -31.42
C ASN A 462 9.27 10.51 -30.91
N PRO A 463 9.55 9.38 -30.24
CA PRO A 463 10.85 9.18 -29.61
C PRO A 463 11.95 8.90 -30.64
N PRO A 464 13.22 9.28 -30.36
CA PRO A 464 14.29 9.16 -31.34
C PRO A 464 14.86 7.74 -31.47
N TYR A 465 14.30 6.74 -30.78
CA TYR A 465 14.89 5.39 -30.63
C TYR A 465 15.24 4.68 -31.95
N PHE A 466 14.46 4.94 -33.00
CA PHE A 466 14.62 4.28 -34.31
C PHE A 466 15.23 5.18 -35.39
N GLN A 467 15.63 6.41 -35.05
CA GLN A 467 16.22 7.33 -36.01
C GLN A 467 17.59 6.81 -36.48
N GLY A 468 17.76 6.66 -37.80
CA GLY A 468 18.99 6.15 -38.39
C GLY A 468 19.22 4.64 -38.18
N MET A 469 18.22 3.89 -37.72
CA MET A 469 18.31 2.44 -37.57
C MET A 469 18.41 1.76 -38.95
N SER A 470 19.48 0.98 -39.15
CA SER A 470 19.71 0.20 -40.37
C SER A 470 18.85 -1.07 -40.37
N PRO A 471 18.35 -1.52 -41.54
CA PRO A 471 17.70 -2.83 -41.65
C PRO A 471 18.67 -3.99 -41.42
N GLU A 472 19.95 -3.79 -41.72
CA GLU A 472 21.02 -4.77 -41.45
C GLU A 472 21.65 -4.50 -40.06
N PRO A 473 21.87 -5.54 -39.24
CA PRO A 473 22.58 -5.40 -37.97
C PRO A 473 23.97 -4.78 -38.15
N GLY A 474 24.29 -3.80 -37.30
CA GLY A 474 25.64 -3.22 -37.25
C GLY A 474 26.66 -4.15 -36.59
N VAL A 475 27.91 -3.67 -36.50
CA VAL A 475 28.97 -4.34 -35.75
C VAL A 475 29.09 -3.70 -34.37
N ILE A 476 29.09 -4.53 -33.31
CA ILE A 476 29.35 -4.06 -31.94
C ILE A 476 30.85 -3.78 -31.79
N SER A 477 31.20 -2.55 -31.40
CA SER A 477 32.59 -2.13 -31.15
C SER A 477 32.79 -1.71 -29.69
N ASN A 478 34.04 -1.72 -29.23
CA ASN A 478 34.39 -1.24 -27.89
C ASN A 478 34.02 0.23 -27.71
N ILE A 479 33.59 0.59 -26.50
CA ILE A 479 33.43 1.99 -26.07
C ILE A 479 34.77 2.43 -25.45
N GLU A 480 35.49 3.32 -26.12
CA GLU A 480 36.79 3.85 -25.66
C GLU A 480 36.65 5.27 -25.12
N GLY A 481 37.34 5.58 -24.02
CA GLY A 481 37.39 6.95 -23.47
C GLY A 481 36.09 7.47 -22.83
N ALA A 482 35.16 6.58 -22.45
CA ALA A 482 33.93 6.96 -21.76
C ALA A 482 34.21 7.68 -20.43
N LYS A 483 33.44 8.73 -20.15
CA LYS A 483 33.47 9.43 -18.87
C LYS A 483 32.44 8.85 -17.91
N VAL A 484 32.76 8.81 -16.63
CA VAL A 484 31.82 8.42 -15.57
C VAL A 484 30.81 9.55 -15.35
N LEU A 485 29.51 9.26 -15.57
CA LEU A 485 28.43 10.23 -15.37
C LEU A 485 28.08 10.39 -13.88
N ALA A 486 27.99 9.27 -13.15
CA ALA A 486 27.70 9.24 -11.72
C ALA A 486 28.35 8.02 -11.06
N VAL A 487 28.72 8.16 -9.79
CA VAL A 487 29.11 7.05 -8.90
C VAL A 487 28.05 6.98 -7.81
N LEU A 488 27.33 5.86 -7.74
CA LEU A 488 26.19 5.68 -6.85
C LEU A 488 26.49 4.61 -5.79
N GLY A 489 25.84 4.71 -4.64
CA GLY A 489 25.87 3.68 -3.59
C GLY A 489 24.84 2.57 -3.84
N ASP A 490 24.57 1.77 -2.80
CA ASP A 490 23.56 0.72 -2.84
C ASP A 490 22.13 1.29 -2.75
N MET A 491 21.13 0.43 -3.01
CA MET A 491 19.70 0.71 -2.83
C MET A 491 19.15 1.86 -3.70
N ILE A 492 19.75 2.09 -4.87
CA ILE A 492 19.20 2.98 -5.89
C ILE A 492 17.94 2.33 -6.49
N THR A 493 16.78 2.90 -6.16
CA THR A 493 15.49 2.46 -6.72
C THR A 493 15.20 3.10 -8.08
N THR A 494 14.22 2.56 -8.80
CA THR A 494 13.74 3.17 -10.05
C THR A 494 13.21 4.59 -9.86
N ASP A 495 12.68 4.93 -8.68
CA ASP A 495 12.24 6.30 -8.34
C ASP A 495 13.40 7.30 -8.25
N HIS A 496 14.62 6.85 -7.91
CA HIS A 496 15.81 7.70 -7.96
C HIS A 496 16.29 7.91 -9.40
N ILE A 497 16.13 6.90 -10.26
CA ILE A 497 16.57 6.93 -11.66
C ILE A 497 15.58 7.72 -12.53
N SER A 498 14.27 7.52 -12.30
CA SER A 498 13.17 8.11 -13.06
C SER A 498 11.99 8.37 -12.10
N PRO A 499 11.97 9.55 -11.44
CA PRO A 499 10.93 9.87 -10.46
C PRO A 499 9.56 10.06 -11.12
N ALA A 500 8.52 9.49 -10.51
CA ALA A 500 7.13 9.58 -11.00
C ALA A 500 6.31 10.75 -10.41
N GLY A 501 6.85 11.46 -9.41
CA GLY A 501 6.16 12.54 -8.70
C GLY A 501 6.36 13.94 -9.31
N SER A 502 6.02 14.97 -8.53
CA SER A 502 6.08 16.37 -8.96
C SER A 502 7.48 16.85 -9.36
N PHE A 503 7.56 17.69 -10.39
CA PHE A 503 8.79 18.39 -10.76
C PHE A 503 9.11 19.52 -9.79
N ARG A 504 10.33 19.52 -9.21
CA ARG A 504 10.79 20.65 -8.39
C ARG A 504 11.20 21.82 -9.29
N LYS A 505 10.91 23.06 -8.86
CA LYS A 505 11.24 24.29 -9.59
C LYS A 505 12.71 24.43 -9.99
N THR A 506 13.61 23.78 -9.26
CA THR A 506 15.06 23.80 -9.50
C THR A 506 15.53 22.73 -10.49
N THR A 507 14.64 21.89 -11.03
CA THR A 507 15.01 20.83 -11.97
C THR A 507 15.10 21.35 -13.40
N PRO A 508 15.99 20.79 -14.25
CA PRO A 508 16.07 21.16 -15.66
C PRO A 508 14.74 21.01 -16.41
N LEU A 509 13.88 20.07 -15.97
CA LEU A 509 12.56 19.84 -16.55
C LEU A 509 11.69 21.10 -16.48
N VAL A 510 11.75 21.88 -15.41
CA VAL A 510 10.94 23.11 -15.27
C VAL A 510 11.41 24.22 -16.20
N SER A 511 12.66 24.20 -16.68
CA SER A 511 13.14 25.18 -17.68
C SER A 511 12.69 24.87 -19.12
N ILE A 512 12.05 23.71 -19.34
CA ILE A 512 11.48 23.27 -20.62
C ILE A 512 10.00 23.70 -20.74
N TRP A 513 9.37 24.07 -19.63
CA TRP A 513 8.00 24.60 -19.54
C TRP A 513 8.02 26.10 -19.23
#